data_AF-A0A261AZ00-F1
#
_entry.id   AF-A0A261AZ00-F1
#
_cell.length_a   1.000
_cell.length_b   1.000
_cell.length_c   1.000
_cell.angle_alpha   90.00
_cell.angle_beta   90.00
_cell.angle_gamma   90.00
#
_symmetry.space_group_name_H-M   'P 1'
#
loop_
_entity.id
_entity.type
_entity.pdbx_description
1 polymer ?
#
loop_
_entity_poly.entity_id
_entity_poly.type
_entity_poly.pdbx_seq_one_letter_code
_entity_poly.pdbx_strand_id
1 'polypeptide(L)'
;MCFSNIGSPIPSYPCTLCELKSLCISVSERIRYVEKPPFPILKLPNVPLELVTKMMSSNEIINISVCSYRLELFLRTHRYRIKGFHVHLSDRLIQFDMNESTEINSTYFENGFFLRRPIKEVVKMEQFCKSSLFVSHPISSEGRISSVLSTPCVHWVFFNDELKIETIKRYLDTTLSQKCCKFTFRKGQMSKELLTEIMDKVPVTMALNIDLGIPLDFKHSNAFKYPVIQYTEARWATLDDLKSVRNSRYIELKTTNFDYEDLSQFLKYCVNCDDDMLELLTVGIREGLEYDGERLTDGLVTLQVHGYFEYYTFVLHMTTADKNPIEFALLEMLEKKKGLEQELMEIQETEDISEIGGGHFEERNRRKRETEM
;
A
#
# COMPACT_ATOMS: atom_id res chain seq x y z
N MET A 1 25.01 -20.70 4.70
CA MET A 1 24.59 -22.09 4.39
C MET A 1 24.96 -22.37 2.93
N CYS A 2 25.76 -23.39 2.67
CA CYS A 2 26.05 -23.82 1.30
C CYS A 2 25.01 -24.88 0.91
N PHE A 3 24.06 -24.54 0.04
CA PHE A 3 22.97 -25.42 -0.39
C PHE A 3 23.39 -26.38 -1.52
N SER A 4 24.61 -26.91 -1.48
CA SER A 4 25.20 -27.65 -2.61
C SER A 4 24.91 -29.16 -2.61
N ASN A 5 23.82 -29.64 -2.03
CA ASN A 5 23.48 -31.08 -2.07
C ASN A 5 21.96 -31.36 -2.00
N ILE A 6 21.18 -30.73 -2.88
CA ILE A 6 19.83 -31.23 -3.17
C ILE A 6 19.89 -32.04 -4.48
N GLY A 7 20.12 -33.36 -4.37
CA GLY A 7 19.69 -34.31 -5.40
C GLY A 7 20.73 -35.15 -6.17
N SER A 8 22.01 -35.20 -5.81
CA SER A 8 22.98 -36.11 -6.47
C SER A 8 23.23 -37.39 -5.64
N PRO A 9 23.21 -38.61 -6.24
CA PRO A 9 23.64 -39.83 -5.58
C PRO A 9 25.17 -40.04 -5.63
N ILE A 10 25.94 -39.10 -6.21
CA ILE A 10 27.40 -39.15 -6.28
C ILE A 10 27.96 -37.87 -5.64
N PRO A 11 28.94 -37.97 -4.71
CA PRO A 11 29.56 -36.81 -4.10
C PRO A 11 30.37 -36.04 -5.15
N SER A 12 29.87 -34.89 -5.59
CA SER A 12 30.70 -33.91 -6.29
C SER A 12 31.60 -33.21 -5.26
N TYR A 13 32.89 -33.18 -5.56
CA TYR A 13 33.99 -32.67 -4.74
C TYR A 13 33.66 -31.38 -3.94
N PRO A 14 34.25 -31.21 -2.74
CA PRO A 14 33.86 -30.13 -1.85
C PRO A 14 34.21 -28.78 -2.48
N CYS A 15 33.33 -27.79 -2.26
CA CYS A 15 33.64 -26.40 -2.54
C CYS A 15 34.93 -26.01 -1.79
N THR A 16 35.85 -25.30 -2.45
CA THR A 16 37.13 -24.85 -1.88
C THR A 16 36.95 -24.02 -0.60
N LEU A 17 35.81 -23.33 -0.44
CA LEU A 17 35.42 -22.62 0.79
C LEU A 17 35.02 -23.57 1.93
N CYS A 18 34.50 -24.75 1.63
CA CYS A 18 34.18 -25.79 2.61
C CYS A 18 35.44 -26.54 3.08
N GLU A 19 36.43 -26.76 2.20
CA GLU A 19 37.72 -27.37 2.59
C GLU A 19 38.51 -26.45 3.51
N LEU A 20 38.57 -25.14 3.21
CA LEU A 20 39.25 -24.15 4.05
C LEU A 20 38.60 -24.00 5.43
N LYS A 21 37.26 -24.03 5.52
CA LYS A 21 36.56 -24.01 6.83
C LYS A 21 36.74 -25.31 7.61
N SER A 22 36.85 -26.45 6.95
CA SER A 22 37.06 -27.77 7.58
C SER A 22 38.45 -27.91 8.21
N LEU A 23 39.46 -27.23 7.67
CA LEU A 23 40.84 -27.26 8.19
C LEU A 23 41.03 -26.42 9.46
N CYS A 24 40.13 -25.48 9.75
CA CYS A 24 40.24 -24.56 10.89
C CYS A 24 39.42 -24.99 12.13
N ILE A 25 38.71 -26.13 12.09
CA ILE A 25 37.84 -26.58 13.18
C ILE A 25 38.48 -27.77 13.91
N SER A 26 38.70 -27.60 15.21
CA SER A 26 39.29 -28.60 16.09
C SER A 26 38.47 -29.89 16.11
N VAL A 27 39.12 -31.05 16.19
CA VAL A 27 38.47 -32.39 16.17
C VAL A 27 37.45 -32.54 17.31
N SER A 28 37.59 -31.79 18.40
CA SER A 28 36.67 -31.77 19.54
C SER A 28 35.32 -31.07 19.28
N GLU A 29 35.22 -30.19 18.28
CA GLU A 29 33.96 -29.48 17.95
C GLU A 29 33.06 -30.27 16.98
N ARG A 30 33.58 -31.33 16.34
CA ARG A 30 32.85 -32.15 15.35
C ARG A 30 31.75 -33.04 15.95
N ILE A 31 31.70 -33.24 17.26
CA ILE A 31 30.84 -34.26 17.90
C ILE A 31 29.46 -33.70 18.35
N ARG A 32 29.21 -32.37 18.31
CA ARG A 32 27.96 -31.79 18.84
C ARG A 32 26.85 -31.42 17.84
N TYR A 33 27.02 -31.64 16.54
CA TYR A 33 25.96 -31.39 15.56
C TYR A 33 25.71 -32.65 14.71
N VAL A 34 24.81 -33.52 15.18
CA VAL A 34 24.17 -34.48 14.29
C VAL A 34 23.16 -33.70 13.45
N GLU A 35 23.62 -33.14 12.33
CA GLU A 35 22.74 -32.57 11.31
C GLU A 35 21.84 -33.70 10.79
N LYS A 36 20.55 -33.65 11.12
CA LYS A 36 19.57 -34.55 10.50
C LYS A 36 19.65 -34.37 8.97
N PRO A 37 19.58 -35.45 8.19
CA PRO A 37 19.62 -35.33 6.74
C PRO A 37 18.46 -34.44 6.26
N PRO A 38 18.67 -33.59 5.24
CA PRO A 38 17.65 -32.67 4.77
C PRO A 38 16.44 -33.46 4.25
N PHE A 39 15.24 -32.92 4.47
CA PHE A 39 14.00 -33.52 4.00
C PHE A 39 14.05 -33.68 2.47
N PRO A 40 13.84 -34.89 1.91
CA PRO A 40 14.06 -35.15 0.50
C PRO A 40 12.85 -34.74 -0.36
N ILE A 41 12.58 -33.43 -0.45
CA ILE A 41 11.40 -32.86 -1.14
C ILE A 41 11.24 -33.38 -2.58
N LEU A 42 12.34 -33.58 -3.30
CA LEU A 42 12.33 -34.09 -4.69
C LEU A 42 11.94 -35.58 -4.83
N LYS A 43 11.93 -36.32 -3.73
CA LYS A 43 11.51 -37.73 -3.70
C LYS A 43 10.02 -37.88 -3.40
N LEU A 44 9.33 -36.79 -3.07
CA LEU A 44 7.88 -36.83 -2.85
C LEU A 44 7.13 -37.11 -4.16
N PRO A 45 6.06 -37.92 -4.12
CA PRO A 45 5.07 -37.96 -5.18
C PRO A 45 4.37 -36.60 -5.35
N ASN A 46 3.73 -36.37 -6.50
CA ASN A 46 3.15 -35.08 -6.84
C ASN A 46 2.12 -34.57 -5.81
N VAL A 47 1.24 -35.43 -5.29
CA VAL A 47 0.20 -35.02 -4.33
C VAL A 47 0.80 -34.54 -2.99
N PRO A 48 1.67 -35.30 -2.31
CA PRO A 48 2.39 -34.80 -1.14
C PRO A 48 3.24 -33.56 -1.42
N LEU A 49 3.87 -33.47 -2.60
CA LEU A 49 4.66 -32.30 -2.99
C LEU A 49 3.77 -31.05 -3.11
N GLU A 50 2.59 -31.17 -3.74
CA GLU A 50 1.62 -30.08 -3.85
C GLU A 50 1.19 -29.58 -2.47
N LEU A 51 0.82 -30.49 -1.57
CA LEU A 51 0.42 -30.16 -0.20
C LEU A 51 1.54 -29.43 0.55
N VAL A 52 2.77 -29.93 0.45
CA VAL A 52 3.93 -29.27 1.07
C VAL A 52 4.11 -27.86 0.49
N THR A 53 4.04 -27.68 -0.83
CA THR A 53 4.18 -26.36 -1.44
C THR A 53 3.05 -25.40 -1.07
N LYS A 54 1.84 -25.87 -0.79
CA LYS A 54 0.74 -25.00 -0.28
C LYS A 54 0.96 -24.51 1.14
N MET A 55 1.83 -25.17 1.90
CA MET A 55 2.18 -24.81 3.27
C MET A 55 3.46 -23.97 3.36
N MET A 56 4.15 -23.77 2.23
CA MET A 56 5.36 -22.97 2.14
C MET A 56 5.00 -21.49 1.94
N SER A 57 5.83 -20.62 2.50
CA SER A 57 5.80 -19.20 2.21
C SER A 57 6.25 -18.89 0.78
N SER A 58 5.87 -17.73 0.28
CA SER A 58 6.20 -17.25 -1.07
C SER A 58 7.71 -17.18 -1.29
N ASN A 59 8.46 -16.77 -0.26
CA ASN A 59 9.92 -16.78 -0.29
C ASN A 59 10.49 -18.20 -0.45
N GLU A 60 9.94 -19.19 0.27
CA GLU A 60 10.33 -20.58 0.11
C GLU A 60 10.00 -21.10 -1.29
N ILE A 61 8.82 -20.76 -1.83
CA ILE A 61 8.41 -21.10 -3.20
C ILE A 61 9.41 -20.56 -4.23
N ILE A 62 9.79 -19.29 -4.13
CA ILE A 62 10.79 -18.71 -5.02
C ILE A 62 12.14 -19.38 -4.81
N ASN A 63 12.60 -19.55 -3.57
CA ASN A 63 13.88 -20.18 -3.27
C ASN A 63 13.98 -21.60 -3.86
N ILE A 64 12.97 -22.45 -3.68
CA ILE A 64 13.01 -23.81 -4.22
C ILE A 64 12.90 -23.84 -5.75
N SER A 65 12.17 -22.90 -6.35
CA SER A 65 12.10 -22.75 -7.81
C SER A 65 13.47 -22.38 -8.39
N VAL A 66 14.20 -21.50 -7.70
CA VAL A 66 15.57 -21.11 -8.00
C VAL A 66 16.55 -22.26 -7.76
N CYS A 67 16.35 -23.08 -6.75
CA CYS A 67 17.26 -24.19 -6.47
C CYS A 67 17.08 -25.40 -7.39
N SER A 68 15.93 -25.56 -8.06
CA SER A 68 15.65 -26.76 -8.87
C SER A 68 14.72 -26.49 -10.04
N TYR A 69 15.22 -26.75 -11.26
CA TYR A 69 14.41 -26.68 -12.48
C TYR A 69 13.21 -27.63 -12.46
N ARG A 70 13.32 -28.80 -11.79
CA ARG A 70 12.19 -29.73 -11.63
C ARG A 70 11.09 -29.14 -10.76
N LEU A 71 11.46 -28.43 -9.68
CA LEU A 71 10.50 -27.73 -8.82
C LEU A 71 9.94 -26.49 -9.51
N GLU A 72 10.75 -25.75 -10.27
CA GLU A 72 10.25 -24.66 -11.12
C GLU A 72 9.12 -25.14 -12.03
N LEU A 73 9.35 -26.21 -12.80
CA LEU A 73 8.34 -26.77 -13.69
C LEU A 73 7.09 -27.22 -12.95
N PHE A 74 7.26 -27.90 -11.81
CA PHE A 74 6.15 -28.31 -10.95
C PHE A 74 5.33 -27.10 -10.49
N LEU A 75 5.96 -26.09 -9.93
CA LEU A 75 5.28 -24.91 -9.40
C LEU A 75 4.59 -24.10 -10.49
N ARG A 76 5.18 -23.98 -11.68
CA ARG A 76 4.56 -23.31 -12.85
C ARG A 76 3.24 -23.97 -13.27
N THR A 77 3.12 -25.28 -13.12
CA THR A 77 1.87 -25.98 -13.43
C THR A 77 0.78 -25.77 -12.37
N HIS A 78 1.17 -25.62 -11.10
CA HIS A 78 0.23 -25.47 -9.99
C HIS A 78 -0.12 -24.00 -9.66
N ARG A 79 0.70 -23.05 -10.16
CA ARG A 79 0.58 -21.60 -9.99
C ARG A 79 0.24 -21.17 -8.57
N TYR A 80 1.27 -21.01 -7.76
CA TYR A 80 1.14 -20.67 -6.35
C TYR A 80 0.45 -19.31 -6.16
N ARG A 81 -0.68 -19.28 -5.43
CA ARG A 81 -1.54 -18.09 -5.34
C ARG A 81 -1.00 -17.10 -4.30
N ILE A 82 -0.87 -15.85 -4.71
CA ILE A 82 -0.51 -14.73 -3.83
C ILE A 82 -1.53 -13.59 -4.00
N LYS A 83 -1.71 -12.78 -2.95
CA LYS A 83 -2.66 -11.66 -2.95
C LYS A 83 -2.05 -10.42 -3.62
N GLY A 84 -0.78 -10.15 -3.33
CA GLY A 84 -0.05 -8.99 -3.85
C GLY A 84 1.34 -9.38 -4.32
N PHE A 85 1.77 -8.76 -5.42
CA PHE A 85 3.11 -8.91 -5.97
C PHE A 85 3.65 -7.54 -6.36
N HIS A 86 4.67 -7.10 -5.65
CA HIS A 86 5.29 -5.79 -5.82
C HIS A 86 6.71 -5.98 -6.33
N VAL A 87 7.03 -5.31 -7.43
CA VAL A 87 8.37 -5.34 -8.03
C VAL A 87 9.02 -3.99 -7.83
N HIS A 88 10.03 -3.97 -6.98
CA HIS A 88 10.79 -2.80 -6.60
C HIS A 88 12.04 -2.71 -7.48
N LEU A 89 12.13 -1.61 -8.23
CA LEU A 89 13.20 -1.34 -9.18
C LEU A 89 14.13 -0.27 -8.61
N SER A 90 15.39 -0.68 -8.44
CA SER A 90 16.52 0.12 -7.99
C SER A 90 17.69 -0.06 -8.97
N ASP A 91 18.69 0.82 -8.95
CA ASP A 91 19.89 0.68 -9.79
C ASP A 91 20.71 -0.56 -9.43
N ARG A 92 20.67 -0.94 -8.14
CA ARG A 92 21.51 -2.01 -7.57
C ARG A 92 20.76 -3.31 -7.30
N LEU A 93 19.46 -3.24 -7.06
CA LEU A 93 18.68 -4.37 -6.56
C LEU A 93 17.32 -4.43 -7.26
N ILE A 94 16.83 -5.65 -7.45
CA ILE A 94 15.41 -5.91 -7.70
C ILE A 94 14.87 -6.60 -6.45
N GLN A 95 13.82 -6.04 -5.89
CA GLN A 95 13.15 -6.63 -4.74
C GLN A 95 11.73 -7.04 -5.15
N PHE A 96 11.36 -8.26 -4.76
CA PHE A 96 10.04 -8.81 -4.96
C PHE A 96 9.37 -8.95 -3.60
N ASP A 97 8.35 -8.13 -3.35
CA ASP A 97 7.54 -8.24 -2.15
C ASP A 97 6.24 -8.97 -2.50
N MET A 98 5.96 -10.01 -1.73
CA MET A 98 4.82 -10.90 -1.93
C MET A 98 3.97 -10.91 -0.68
N ASN A 99 2.67 -10.68 -0.86
CA ASN A 99 1.70 -10.68 0.23
C ASN A 99 0.85 -11.94 0.13
N GLU A 100 0.97 -12.81 1.12
CA GLU A 100 0.14 -14.02 1.27
C GLU A 100 -0.99 -13.77 2.28
N SER A 101 -0.67 -13.02 3.33
CA SER A 101 -1.54 -12.67 4.46
C SER A 101 -1.30 -11.20 4.86
N THR A 102 -1.37 -10.87 6.16
CA THR A 102 -0.93 -9.59 6.73
C THR A 102 0.60 -9.44 6.77
N GLU A 103 1.34 -10.53 6.55
CA GLU A 103 2.80 -10.54 6.52
C GLU A 103 3.32 -10.31 5.09
N ILE A 104 4.35 -9.47 4.98
CA ILE A 104 5.04 -9.14 3.72
C ILE A 104 6.33 -9.96 3.66
N ASN A 105 6.46 -10.79 2.63
CA ASN A 105 7.65 -11.59 2.37
C ASN A 105 8.46 -10.97 1.23
N SER A 106 9.70 -10.58 1.52
CA SER A 106 10.61 -9.96 0.55
C SER A 106 11.66 -10.95 0.06
N THR A 107 11.83 -11.05 -1.26
CA THR A 107 12.94 -11.74 -1.92
C THR A 107 13.76 -10.73 -2.71
N TYR A 108 15.09 -10.76 -2.55
CA TYR A 108 16.01 -9.82 -3.17
C TYR A 108 16.88 -10.49 -4.23
N PHE A 109 17.09 -9.79 -5.33
CA PHE A 109 18.06 -10.16 -6.36
C PHE A 109 18.98 -8.97 -6.61
N GLU A 110 20.28 -9.15 -6.38
CA GLU A 110 21.29 -8.14 -6.68
C GLU A 110 21.51 -8.02 -8.19
N ASN A 111 21.46 -6.78 -8.67
CA ASN A 111 21.86 -6.44 -10.02
C ASN A 111 23.39 -6.60 -10.09
N GLY A 112 23.86 -7.64 -10.77
CA GLY A 112 25.27 -8.01 -10.75
C GLY A 112 26.14 -6.95 -11.41
N PHE A 113 27.00 -6.28 -10.64
CA PHE A 113 27.96 -5.28 -11.12
C PHE A 113 29.04 -5.83 -12.09
N PHE A 114 29.18 -7.16 -12.19
CA PHE A 114 30.35 -7.81 -12.81
C PHE A 114 30.00 -8.82 -13.90
N LEU A 115 29.07 -8.51 -14.80
CA LEU A 115 28.96 -9.27 -16.04
C LEU A 115 30.01 -8.82 -17.06
N ARG A 116 30.97 -9.70 -17.35
CA ARG A 116 31.72 -9.63 -18.62
C ARG A 116 30.81 -9.85 -19.84
N ARG A 117 29.61 -10.45 -19.66
CA ARG A 117 28.61 -10.70 -20.73
C ARG A 117 27.16 -10.71 -20.19
N PRO A 118 26.30 -9.72 -20.47
CA PRO A 118 24.91 -9.72 -20.01
C PRO A 118 24.16 -10.98 -20.47
N ILE A 119 23.42 -11.64 -19.56
CA ILE A 119 22.46 -12.70 -19.91
C ILE A 119 21.27 -12.01 -20.57
N LYS A 120 21.12 -12.20 -21.89
CA LYS A 120 20.05 -11.52 -22.65
C LYS A 120 18.65 -11.99 -22.25
N GLU A 121 18.51 -13.23 -21.80
CA GLU A 121 17.23 -13.84 -21.45
C GLU A 121 17.40 -14.88 -20.33
N VAL A 122 16.50 -14.84 -19.34
CA VAL A 122 16.42 -15.86 -18.27
C VAL A 122 15.51 -16.99 -18.71
N VAL A 123 16.09 -18.17 -18.96
CA VAL A 123 15.40 -19.37 -19.45
C VAL A 123 15.01 -20.32 -18.32
N LYS A 124 15.70 -20.24 -17.17
CA LYS A 124 15.44 -21.06 -15.98
C LYS A 124 15.72 -20.29 -14.69
N MET A 125 14.94 -20.58 -13.64
CA MET A 125 15.13 -20.04 -12.29
C MET A 125 16.49 -20.43 -11.69
N GLU A 126 17.06 -21.59 -12.04
CA GLU A 126 18.39 -22.01 -11.56
C GLU A 126 19.53 -21.06 -11.95
N GLN A 127 19.31 -20.20 -12.95
CA GLN A 127 20.28 -19.19 -13.35
C GLN A 127 20.46 -18.09 -12.29
N PHE A 128 19.48 -17.90 -11.40
CA PHE A 128 19.63 -17.03 -10.23
C PHE A 128 20.53 -17.64 -9.14
N CYS A 129 20.65 -18.98 -9.09
CA CYS A 129 21.31 -19.70 -8.00
C CYS A 129 22.82 -19.91 -8.20
N LYS A 130 23.32 -19.81 -9.44
CA LYS A 130 24.68 -20.27 -9.80
C LYS A 130 25.80 -19.22 -9.66
N SER A 131 25.53 -18.03 -9.15
CA SER A 131 26.57 -17.08 -8.72
C SER A 131 25.95 -15.97 -7.88
N SER A 132 26.68 -15.50 -6.87
CA SER A 132 26.35 -14.36 -5.97
C SER A 132 26.28 -13.00 -6.67
N LEU A 133 26.11 -13.00 -7.99
CA LEU A 133 26.09 -11.86 -8.89
C LEU A 133 25.26 -12.40 -10.06
N PHE A 134 24.02 -11.94 -10.29
CA PHE A 134 23.35 -11.81 -11.61
C PHE A 134 21.86 -11.52 -11.46
N VAL A 135 21.45 -10.37 -12.02
CA VAL A 135 20.36 -10.29 -12.99
C VAL A 135 20.86 -9.41 -14.13
N SER A 136 20.52 -9.75 -15.36
CA SER A 136 20.52 -8.80 -16.47
C SER A 136 19.09 -8.73 -17.00
N HIS A 137 18.63 -7.48 -17.22
CA HIS A 137 17.26 -7.06 -17.51
C HIS A 137 16.22 -7.49 -16.45
N PRO A 138 15.87 -6.59 -15.51
CA PRO A 138 14.90 -6.84 -14.44
C PRO A 138 13.54 -7.39 -14.88
N ILE A 139 13.12 -7.04 -16.08
CA ILE A 139 11.84 -7.52 -16.63
C ILE A 139 11.90 -9.01 -17.02
N SER A 140 13.06 -9.51 -17.46
CA SER A 140 13.19 -10.94 -17.79
C SER A 140 13.04 -11.84 -16.56
N SER A 141 13.43 -11.34 -15.38
CA SER A 141 13.26 -12.07 -14.12
C SER A 141 11.82 -12.08 -13.63
N GLU A 142 11.10 -10.97 -13.77
CA GLU A 142 9.68 -10.87 -13.39
C GLU A 142 8.84 -11.91 -14.14
N GLY A 143 8.95 -11.97 -15.47
CA GLY A 143 8.06 -12.84 -16.25
C GLY A 143 8.17 -14.32 -15.88
N ARG A 144 9.33 -14.74 -15.39
CA ARG A 144 9.55 -16.10 -14.89
C ARG A 144 9.02 -16.28 -13.47
N ILE A 145 9.24 -15.33 -12.57
CA ILE A 145 8.69 -15.35 -11.21
C ILE A 145 7.15 -15.36 -11.26
N SER A 146 6.58 -14.47 -12.07
CA SER A 146 5.14 -14.41 -12.37
C SER A 146 4.60 -15.66 -13.07
N SER A 147 5.45 -16.53 -13.63
CA SER A 147 5.00 -17.81 -14.19
C SER A 147 4.83 -18.90 -13.13
N VAL A 148 5.54 -18.78 -12.01
CA VAL A 148 5.45 -19.65 -10.83
C VAL A 148 4.29 -19.22 -9.93
N LEU A 149 4.03 -17.91 -9.88
CA LEU A 149 3.02 -17.28 -9.05
C LEU A 149 1.71 -17.05 -9.83
N SER A 150 0.58 -17.14 -9.14
CA SER A 150 -0.72 -16.66 -9.63
C SER A 150 -1.07 -15.40 -8.87
N THR A 151 -0.85 -14.24 -9.49
CA THR A 151 -1.28 -12.94 -8.94
C THR A 151 -2.36 -12.29 -9.81
N PRO A 152 -3.42 -11.69 -9.20
CA PRO A 152 -4.40 -10.91 -9.94
C PRO A 152 -3.77 -9.65 -10.56
N CYS A 153 -2.70 -9.10 -9.98
CA CYS A 153 -2.04 -7.88 -10.42
C CYS A 153 -0.56 -7.82 -10.03
N VAL A 154 0.25 -7.17 -10.87
CA VAL A 154 1.62 -6.74 -10.54
C VAL A 154 1.63 -5.23 -10.27
N HIS A 155 2.25 -4.85 -9.16
CA HIS A 155 2.50 -3.46 -8.77
C HIS A 155 3.98 -3.14 -8.96
N TRP A 156 4.30 -2.17 -9.82
CA TRP A 156 5.66 -1.71 -10.04
C TRP A 156 6.01 -0.50 -9.19
N VAL A 157 7.14 -0.57 -8.49
CA VAL A 157 7.66 0.49 -7.62
C VAL A 157 9.03 0.94 -8.14
N PHE A 158 9.14 2.22 -8.46
CA PHE A 158 10.35 2.85 -9.01
C PHE A 158 10.98 3.75 -7.94
N PHE A 159 12.25 3.51 -7.61
CA PHE A 159 13.03 4.42 -6.77
C PHE A 159 13.76 5.44 -7.65
N ASN A 160 13.21 6.66 -7.73
CA ASN A 160 13.62 7.66 -8.70
C ASN A 160 14.93 8.37 -8.34
N ASP A 161 15.32 8.37 -7.07
CA ASP A 161 16.63 8.82 -6.58
C ASP A 161 17.77 7.84 -6.92
N GLU A 162 17.46 6.57 -7.14
CA GLU A 162 18.43 5.54 -7.48
C GLU A 162 18.53 5.33 -9.01
N LEU A 163 17.44 5.49 -9.74
CA LEU A 163 17.37 5.19 -11.19
C LEU A 163 17.66 6.42 -12.05
N LYS A 164 18.49 6.24 -13.10
CA LYS A 164 18.61 7.22 -14.18
C LYS A 164 17.31 7.35 -14.96
N ILE A 165 17.00 8.54 -15.45
CA ILE A 165 15.77 8.86 -16.20
C ILE A 165 15.58 7.91 -17.40
N GLU A 166 16.63 7.63 -18.16
CA GLU A 166 16.56 6.73 -19.33
C GLU A 166 16.21 5.29 -18.91
N THR A 167 16.70 4.87 -17.75
CA THR A 167 16.39 3.56 -17.17
C THR A 167 14.93 3.48 -16.75
N ILE A 168 14.40 4.54 -16.11
CA ILE A 168 12.99 4.63 -15.72
C ILE A 168 12.11 4.51 -16.96
N LYS A 169 12.37 5.30 -18.00
CA LYS A 169 11.60 5.27 -19.26
C LYS A 169 11.60 3.89 -19.90
N ARG A 170 12.78 3.26 -20.01
CA ARG A 170 12.91 1.92 -20.57
C ARG A 170 12.12 0.88 -19.77
N TYR A 171 12.18 0.93 -18.44
CA TYR A 171 11.43 0.02 -17.59
C TYR A 171 9.92 0.30 -17.65
N LEU A 172 9.51 1.56 -17.69
CA LEU A 172 8.11 1.93 -17.88
C LEU A 172 7.56 1.34 -19.19
N ASP A 173 8.24 1.56 -20.31
CA ASP A 173 7.82 1.03 -21.62
C ASP A 173 7.69 -0.50 -21.62
N THR A 174 8.63 -1.17 -20.96
CA THR A 174 8.60 -2.64 -20.89
C THR A 174 7.47 -3.14 -19.99
N THR A 175 7.29 -2.53 -18.82
CA THR A 175 6.27 -2.95 -17.83
C THR A 175 4.85 -2.66 -18.28
N LEU A 176 4.64 -1.62 -19.09
CA LEU A 176 3.35 -1.32 -19.72
C LEU A 176 2.91 -2.39 -20.73
N SER A 177 3.86 -3.13 -21.33
CA SER A 177 3.55 -4.25 -22.22
C SER A 177 3.15 -5.53 -21.48
N GLN A 178 3.24 -5.53 -20.14
CA GLN A 178 2.98 -6.67 -19.27
C GLN A 178 1.71 -6.49 -18.45
N LYS A 179 1.32 -7.53 -17.70
CA LYS A 179 0.20 -7.45 -16.76
C LYS A 179 0.58 -6.54 -15.58
N CYS A 180 0.02 -5.34 -15.54
CA CYS A 180 0.21 -4.35 -14.48
C CYS A 180 -1.15 -3.79 -14.03
N CYS A 181 -1.30 -3.46 -12.75
CA CYS A 181 -2.45 -2.63 -12.32
C CYS A 181 -2.06 -1.38 -11.53
N LYS A 182 -0.81 -1.26 -11.07
CA LYS A 182 -0.37 -0.11 -10.28
C LYS A 182 1.07 0.27 -10.57
N PHE A 183 1.30 1.58 -10.66
CA PHE A 183 2.61 2.19 -10.67
C PHE A 183 2.82 3.04 -9.42
N THR A 184 4.02 3.00 -8.85
CA THR A 184 4.43 3.90 -7.78
C THR A 184 5.83 4.40 -8.03
N PHE A 185 5.99 5.71 -7.95
CA PHE A 185 7.29 6.37 -8.05
C PHE A 185 7.61 6.96 -6.68
N ARG A 186 8.73 6.57 -6.09
CA ARG A 186 9.14 6.96 -4.72
C ARG A 186 10.50 7.63 -4.72
N LYS A 187 10.69 8.51 -3.74
CA LYS A 187 11.95 9.17 -3.36
C LYS A 187 12.61 10.03 -4.45
N GLY A 188 13.02 11.24 -4.06
CA GLY A 188 13.66 12.20 -4.94
C GLY A 188 12.68 13.20 -5.54
N GLN A 189 13.08 13.80 -6.67
CA GLN A 189 12.32 14.85 -7.36
C GLN A 189 11.97 14.39 -8.77
N MET A 190 10.78 14.79 -9.23
CA MET A 190 10.33 14.48 -10.58
C MET A 190 10.41 15.73 -11.46
N SER A 191 11.09 15.62 -12.61
CA SER A 191 11.06 16.70 -13.60
C SER A 191 9.67 16.77 -14.26
N LYS A 192 9.26 17.97 -14.68
CA LYS A 192 7.98 18.19 -15.36
C LYS A 192 7.85 17.32 -16.61
N GLU A 193 8.94 17.16 -17.35
CA GLU A 193 9.02 16.38 -18.58
C GLU A 193 8.80 14.89 -18.30
N LEU A 194 9.48 14.34 -17.29
CA LEU A 194 9.34 12.92 -16.95
C LEU A 194 7.94 12.62 -16.38
N LEU A 195 7.38 13.52 -15.55
CA LEU A 195 6.02 13.35 -15.04
C LEU A 195 4.97 13.37 -16.15
N THR A 196 5.12 14.31 -17.09
CA THR A 196 4.25 14.40 -18.27
C THR A 196 4.33 13.11 -19.09
N GLU A 197 5.54 12.63 -19.38
CA GLU A 197 5.73 11.38 -20.13
C GLU A 197 5.13 10.17 -19.42
N ILE A 198 5.26 10.08 -18.09
CA ILE A 198 4.62 9.03 -17.29
C ILE A 198 3.09 9.10 -17.46
N MET A 199 2.49 10.29 -17.30
CA MET A 199 1.04 10.45 -17.37
C MET A 199 0.45 10.33 -18.78
N ASP A 200 1.28 10.52 -19.82
CA ASP A 200 0.90 10.26 -21.22
C ASP A 200 0.91 8.76 -21.54
N LYS A 201 1.85 8.01 -20.95
CA LYS A 201 2.04 6.58 -21.23
C LYS A 201 1.20 5.67 -20.34
N VAL A 202 1.05 6.00 -19.06
CA VAL A 202 0.33 5.14 -18.11
C VAL A 202 -1.18 5.22 -18.38
N PRO A 203 -1.85 4.09 -18.67
CA PRO A 203 -3.28 4.08 -18.90
C PRO A 203 -4.05 4.57 -17.68
N VAL A 204 -5.02 5.46 -17.90
CA VAL A 204 -5.89 6.00 -16.85
C VAL A 204 -6.77 4.95 -16.17
N THR A 205 -6.79 3.71 -16.66
CA THR A 205 -7.44 2.57 -16.01
C THR A 205 -6.62 1.97 -14.87
N MET A 206 -5.36 2.36 -14.70
CA MET A 206 -4.44 1.84 -13.67
C MET A 206 -4.40 2.74 -12.44
N ALA A 207 -3.92 2.20 -11.32
CA ALA A 207 -3.59 3.00 -10.14
C ALA A 207 -2.22 3.67 -10.30
N LEU A 208 -2.12 4.92 -9.87
CA LEU A 208 -0.87 5.69 -9.90
C LEU A 208 -0.58 6.28 -8.52
N ASN A 209 0.67 6.22 -8.08
CA ASN A 209 1.12 6.88 -6.86
C ASN A 209 2.44 7.60 -7.14
N ILE A 210 2.47 8.89 -6.87
CA ILE A 210 3.64 9.75 -6.98
C ILE A 210 4.04 10.22 -5.58
N ASP A 211 4.96 9.48 -4.99
CA ASP A 211 5.56 9.75 -3.68
C ASP A 211 6.88 10.52 -3.87
N LEU A 212 6.77 11.64 -4.58
CA LEU A 212 7.86 12.51 -5.04
C LEU A 212 7.46 13.97 -4.92
N GLY A 213 8.46 14.86 -4.89
CA GLY A 213 8.22 16.27 -5.14
C GLY A 213 7.78 16.51 -6.59
N ILE A 214 6.71 17.30 -6.74
CA ILE A 214 6.15 17.72 -8.04
C ILE A 214 6.31 19.24 -8.15
N PRO A 215 6.74 19.77 -9.31
CA PRO A 215 6.80 21.22 -9.55
C PRO A 215 5.46 21.92 -9.33
N LEU A 216 5.47 23.08 -8.68
CA LEU A 216 4.25 23.81 -8.31
C LEU A 216 3.43 24.32 -9.51
N ASP A 217 4.08 24.51 -10.66
CA ASP A 217 3.46 24.93 -11.92
C ASP A 217 3.06 23.74 -12.82
N PHE A 218 3.07 22.52 -12.28
CA PHE A 218 2.68 21.33 -13.02
C PHE A 218 1.19 21.32 -13.31
N LYS A 219 0.83 20.94 -14.54
CA LYS A 219 -0.56 20.70 -14.96
C LYS A 219 -0.58 19.59 -15.99
N HIS A 220 -1.54 18.69 -15.87
CA HIS A 220 -1.71 17.61 -16.82
C HIS A 220 -3.17 17.14 -16.90
N SER A 221 -3.66 16.90 -18.12
CA SER A 221 -5.06 16.57 -18.35
C SER A 221 -5.50 15.21 -17.78
N ASN A 222 -4.55 14.32 -17.49
CA ASN A 222 -4.81 13.00 -16.91
C ASN A 222 -4.58 12.92 -15.41
N ALA A 223 -4.09 13.98 -14.75
CA ALA A 223 -3.62 13.90 -13.37
C ALA A 223 -4.68 13.35 -12.39
N PHE A 224 -5.95 13.69 -12.61
CA PHE A 224 -7.07 13.27 -11.76
C PHE A 224 -8.03 12.26 -12.41
N LYS A 225 -7.61 11.62 -13.53
CA LYS A 225 -8.44 10.65 -14.27
C LYS A 225 -8.24 9.19 -13.86
N TYR A 226 -7.30 8.93 -12.96
CA TYR A 226 -7.01 7.58 -12.49
C TYR A 226 -8.06 7.13 -11.45
N PRO A 227 -8.45 5.84 -11.41
CA PRO A 227 -9.35 5.31 -10.40
C PRO A 227 -8.72 5.34 -9.01
N VAL A 228 -7.39 5.26 -8.92
CA VAL A 228 -6.67 5.42 -7.66
C VAL A 228 -5.46 6.30 -7.92
N ILE A 229 -5.40 7.46 -7.28
CA ILE A 229 -4.28 8.41 -7.39
C ILE A 229 -3.81 8.84 -6.01
N GLN A 230 -2.50 8.88 -5.82
CA GLN A 230 -1.88 9.36 -4.59
C GLN A 230 -0.76 10.33 -4.94
N TYR A 231 -0.78 11.52 -4.33
CA TYR A 231 0.25 12.54 -4.47
C TYR A 231 0.77 12.91 -3.07
N THR A 232 2.07 12.71 -2.84
CA THR A 232 2.70 13.20 -1.62
C THR A 232 2.82 14.72 -1.66
N GLU A 233 3.32 15.28 -2.77
CA GLU A 233 3.31 16.73 -3.02
C GLU A 233 2.15 17.09 -3.96
N ALA A 234 1.15 17.80 -3.43
CA ALA A 234 -0.07 18.18 -4.13
C ALA A 234 -0.37 19.68 -4.07
N ARG A 235 0.58 20.54 -3.67
CA ARG A 235 0.41 22.00 -3.64
C ARG A 235 0.22 22.65 -5.01
N TRP A 236 0.56 21.94 -6.08
CA TRP A 236 0.30 22.35 -7.46
C TRP A 236 -1.16 22.15 -7.88
N ALA A 237 -1.91 21.30 -7.17
CA ALA A 237 -3.30 21.01 -7.47
C ALA A 237 -4.19 22.20 -7.08
N THR A 238 -5.17 22.50 -7.92
CA THR A 238 -6.17 23.54 -7.67
C THR A 238 -7.53 22.94 -7.35
N LEU A 239 -8.43 23.75 -6.77
CA LEU A 239 -9.79 23.34 -6.49
C LEU A 239 -10.53 22.90 -7.78
N ASP A 240 -10.25 23.58 -8.90
CA ASP A 240 -10.80 23.19 -10.21
C ASP A 240 -10.31 21.82 -10.69
N ASP A 241 -9.06 21.44 -10.37
CA ASP A 241 -8.57 20.10 -10.70
C ASP A 241 -9.36 19.04 -9.92
N LEU A 242 -9.63 19.28 -8.62
CA LEU A 242 -10.47 18.41 -7.81
C LEU A 242 -11.91 18.32 -8.34
N LYS A 243 -12.51 19.46 -8.72
CA LYS A 243 -13.85 19.49 -9.32
C LYS A 243 -13.93 18.77 -10.67
N SER A 244 -12.80 18.57 -11.36
CA SER A 244 -12.73 17.83 -12.63
C SER A 244 -12.75 16.31 -12.46
N VAL A 245 -12.55 15.80 -11.24
CA VAL A 245 -12.56 14.37 -10.92
C VAL A 245 -13.91 13.75 -11.30
N ARG A 246 -13.89 12.58 -11.95
CA ARG A 246 -15.08 11.78 -12.23
C ARG A 246 -14.76 10.30 -12.06
N ASN A 247 -15.68 9.55 -11.45
CA ASN A 247 -15.60 8.10 -11.27
C ASN A 247 -14.28 7.60 -10.66
N SER A 248 -13.68 8.36 -9.73
CA SER A 248 -12.46 7.93 -9.04
C SER A 248 -12.79 7.10 -7.80
N ARG A 249 -12.03 6.05 -7.50
CA ARG A 249 -12.25 5.28 -6.26
C ARG A 249 -11.53 5.92 -5.08
N TYR A 250 -10.28 6.30 -5.27
CA TYR A 250 -9.48 6.81 -4.16
C TYR A 250 -8.51 7.90 -4.61
N ILE A 251 -8.60 9.04 -3.94
CA ILE A 251 -7.67 10.16 -4.10
C ILE A 251 -7.02 10.47 -2.77
N GLU A 252 -5.68 10.48 -2.74
CA GLU A 252 -4.89 10.93 -1.61
C GLU A 252 -4.00 12.12 -2.01
N LEU A 253 -4.17 13.25 -1.33
CA LEU A 253 -3.33 14.44 -1.48
C LEU A 253 -2.72 14.77 -0.11
N LYS A 254 -1.45 14.44 0.12
CA LYS A 254 -0.86 14.57 1.47
C LYS A 254 -0.53 16.02 1.83
N THR A 255 0.24 16.71 1.01
CA THR A 255 0.61 18.12 1.24
C THR A 255 -0.10 19.00 0.23
N THR A 256 -0.99 19.89 0.68
CA THR A 256 -1.77 20.78 -0.19
C THR A 256 -1.74 22.24 0.27
N ASN A 257 -2.32 23.13 -0.54
CA ASN A 257 -2.57 24.52 -0.18
C ASN A 257 -4.03 24.80 0.21
N PHE A 258 -4.87 23.75 0.25
CA PHE A 258 -6.29 23.87 0.54
C PHE A 258 -6.53 24.20 2.00
N ASP A 259 -7.43 25.14 2.24
CA ASP A 259 -7.99 25.36 3.57
C ASP A 259 -9.41 24.80 3.69
N TYR A 260 -10.02 24.98 4.87
CA TYR A 260 -11.36 24.47 5.15
C TYR A 260 -12.42 25.09 4.24
N GLU A 261 -12.22 26.30 3.73
CA GLU A 261 -13.17 26.93 2.81
C GLU A 261 -13.12 26.26 1.44
N ASP A 262 -11.91 26.06 0.91
CA ASP A 262 -11.71 25.36 -0.36
C ASP A 262 -12.34 23.96 -0.32
N LEU A 263 -12.11 23.22 0.76
CA LEU A 263 -12.66 21.87 0.92
C LEU A 263 -14.15 21.88 1.17
N SER A 264 -14.70 22.76 2.02
CA SER A 264 -16.15 22.90 2.21
C SER A 264 -16.84 23.18 0.87
N GLN A 265 -16.27 24.06 0.05
CA GLN A 265 -16.74 24.33 -1.29
C GLN A 265 -16.67 23.10 -2.21
N PHE A 266 -15.58 22.33 -2.15
CA PHE A 266 -15.45 21.08 -2.91
C PHE A 266 -16.51 20.04 -2.49
N LEU A 267 -16.69 19.82 -1.20
CA LEU A 267 -17.65 18.85 -0.67
C LEU A 267 -19.08 19.21 -1.05
N LYS A 268 -19.45 20.49 -0.92
CA LYS A 268 -20.73 21.02 -1.40
C LYS A 268 -20.91 20.82 -2.91
N TYR A 269 -19.85 20.99 -3.70
CA TYR A 269 -19.90 20.70 -5.13
C TYR A 269 -20.15 19.21 -5.39
N CYS A 270 -19.47 18.30 -4.68
CA CYS A 270 -19.64 16.87 -4.89
C CYS A 270 -21.03 16.37 -4.52
N VAL A 271 -21.62 16.83 -3.42
CA VAL A 271 -22.97 16.42 -2.99
C VAL A 271 -24.04 16.90 -3.97
N ASN A 272 -23.80 18.03 -4.64
CA ASN A 272 -24.73 18.58 -5.63
C ASN A 272 -24.40 18.16 -7.09
N CYS A 273 -23.43 17.26 -7.29
CA CYS A 273 -23.07 16.79 -8.62
C CYS A 273 -23.91 15.56 -8.99
N ASP A 274 -24.51 15.57 -10.18
CA ASP A 274 -25.28 14.42 -10.69
C ASP A 274 -24.40 13.22 -11.06
N ASP A 275 -23.11 13.46 -11.31
CA ASP A 275 -22.14 12.42 -11.65
C ASP A 275 -21.49 11.83 -10.40
N ASP A 276 -21.23 10.52 -10.42
CA ASP A 276 -20.42 9.86 -9.39
C ASP A 276 -18.98 10.44 -9.43
N MET A 277 -18.64 11.27 -8.44
CA MET A 277 -17.36 11.99 -8.37
C MET A 277 -16.23 11.08 -7.92
N LEU A 278 -16.26 10.63 -6.66
CA LEU A 278 -15.25 9.77 -6.06
C LEU A 278 -15.77 8.93 -4.88
N GLU A 279 -15.16 7.78 -4.56
CA GLU A 279 -15.58 6.94 -3.42
C GLU A 279 -14.88 7.36 -2.10
N LEU A 280 -13.59 7.70 -2.14
CA LEU A 280 -12.80 8.09 -0.96
C LEU A 280 -11.82 9.21 -1.27
N LEU A 281 -11.80 10.22 -0.39
CA LEU A 281 -10.85 11.33 -0.43
C LEU A 281 -10.04 11.39 0.87
N THR A 282 -8.74 11.51 0.75
CA THR A 282 -7.84 11.87 1.86
C THR A 282 -7.06 13.10 1.44
N VAL A 283 -7.22 14.21 2.16
CA VAL A 283 -6.53 15.47 1.85
C VAL A 283 -5.91 16.01 3.11
N GLY A 284 -4.62 16.35 3.05
CA GLY A 284 -3.97 17.14 4.08
C GLY A 284 -4.30 18.62 3.90
N ILE A 285 -4.66 19.26 5.02
CA ILE A 285 -4.93 20.70 5.09
C ILE A 285 -3.61 21.48 4.99
N ARG A 286 -3.67 22.70 4.46
CA ARG A 286 -2.56 23.65 4.47
C ARG A 286 -1.96 23.77 5.87
N GLU A 287 -0.64 23.65 5.95
CA GLU A 287 0.10 23.75 7.21
C GLU A 287 -0.15 25.09 7.93
N GLY A 288 -0.14 25.06 9.25
CA GLY A 288 -0.30 26.24 10.10
C GLY A 288 -1.77 26.65 10.37
N LEU A 289 -2.73 25.83 9.99
CA LEU A 289 -4.15 26.02 10.33
C LEU A 289 -4.52 25.16 11.54
N GLU A 290 -5.29 25.76 12.46
CA GLU A 290 -5.94 25.01 13.54
C GLU A 290 -7.10 24.17 13.00
N TYR A 291 -7.47 23.11 13.72
CA TYR A 291 -8.57 22.25 13.31
C TYR A 291 -9.91 23.00 13.39
N ASP A 292 -10.65 23.05 12.27
CA ASP A 292 -11.97 23.66 12.17
C ASP A 292 -12.93 22.72 11.41
N GLY A 293 -13.41 21.70 12.11
CA GLY A 293 -14.34 20.71 11.56
C GLY A 293 -15.74 21.27 11.27
N GLU A 294 -16.18 22.29 12.01
CA GLU A 294 -17.49 22.93 11.82
C GLU A 294 -17.53 23.66 10.49
N ARG A 295 -16.50 24.47 10.18
CA ARG A 295 -16.42 25.17 8.89
C ARG A 295 -16.32 24.22 7.70
N LEU A 296 -15.60 23.11 7.87
CA LEU A 296 -15.47 22.09 6.82
C LEU A 296 -16.83 21.46 6.46
N THR A 297 -17.67 21.23 7.47
CA THR A 297 -18.93 20.48 7.35
C THR A 297 -20.17 21.37 7.35
N ASP A 298 -19.99 22.69 7.38
CA ASP A 298 -21.06 23.67 7.35
C ASP A 298 -22.05 23.41 6.20
N GLY A 299 -23.33 23.28 6.52
CA GLY A 299 -24.39 23.00 5.55
C GLY A 299 -24.35 21.60 4.94
N LEU A 300 -23.55 20.67 5.48
CA LEU A 300 -23.48 19.28 5.05
C LEU A 300 -23.92 18.34 6.18
N VAL A 301 -24.69 17.31 5.82
CA VAL A 301 -24.97 16.19 6.74
C VAL A 301 -23.76 15.27 6.71
N THR A 302 -23.05 15.15 7.83
CA THR A 302 -21.79 14.39 7.92
C THR A 302 -21.80 13.45 9.11
N LEU A 303 -21.16 12.28 8.93
CA LEU A 303 -20.81 11.40 10.03
C LEU A 303 -19.33 11.54 10.34
N GLN A 304 -19.04 11.97 11.55
CA GLN A 304 -17.69 12.01 12.08
C GLN A 304 -17.38 10.68 12.75
N VAL A 305 -16.30 10.03 12.32
CA VAL A 305 -15.81 8.80 12.95
C VAL A 305 -14.38 9.05 13.44
N HIS A 306 -14.13 8.71 14.70
CA HIS A 306 -12.77 8.80 15.25
C HIS A 306 -11.91 7.70 14.61
N GLY A 307 -10.88 8.10 13.86
CA GLY A 307 -9.97 7.17 13.18
C GLY A 307 -8.97 6.54 14.14
N TYR A 308 -8.30 5.47 13.68
CA TYR A 308 -7.19 4.80 14.38
C TYR A 308 -5.86 5.59 14.35
N PHE A 309 -5.78 6.62 13.50
CA PHE A 309 -4.66 7.54 13.37
C PHE A 309 -5.12 8.95 13.78
N GLU A 310 -4.22 9.92 13.97
CA GLU A 310 -4.52 11.34 14.24
C GLU A 310 -5.21 12.07 13.04
N TYR A 311 -6.02 11.35 12.26
CA TYR A 311 -6.81 11.87 11.14
C TYR A 311 -8.29 11.85 11.52
N TYR A 312 -8.97 12.97 11.34
CA TYR A 312 -10.43 13.02 11.36
C TYR A 312 -10.96 12.43 10.05
N THR A 313 -11.77 11.37 10.15
CA THR A 313 -12.44 10.77 8.99
C THR A 313 -13.88 11.28 8.95
N PHE A 314 -14.23 11.95 7.85
CA PHE A 314 -15.59 12.34 7.55
C PHE A 314 -16.15 11.39 6.49
N VAL A 315 -17.29 10.78 6.80
CA VAL A 315 -18.04 10.01 5.80
C VAL A 315 -19.12 10.92 5.24
N LEU A 316 -18.99 11.22 3.95
CA LEU A 316 -19.96 12.00 3.18
C LEU A 316 -20.69 11.05 2.24
N HIS A 317 -22.01 11.01 2.36
CA HIS A 317 -22.81 10.21 1.45
C HIS A 317 -23.05 11.01 0.17
N MET A 318 -22.31 10.68 -0.89
CA MET A 318 -22.43 11.33 -2.20
C MET A 318 -23.30 10.54 -3.19
N THR A 319 -24.08 9.57 -2.69
CA THR A 319 -25.01 8.79 -3.51
C THR A 319 -26.46 8.99 -3.04
N THR A 320 -27.40 8.83 -3.97
CA THR A 320 -28.83 8.88 -3.68
C THR A 320 -29.23 7.69 -2.81
N ALA A 321 -30.22 7.87 -1.92
CA ALA A 321 -30.69 6.85 -0.98
C ALA A 321 -31.07 5.50 -1.65
N ASP A 322 -31.42 5.53 -2.93
CA ASP A 322 -31.77 4.36 -3.72
C ASP A 322 -30.60 3.39 -3.98
N LYS A 323 -29.36 3.87 -4.01
CA LYS A 323 -28.18 3.04 -4.30
C LYS A 323 -27.66 2.28 -3.06
N ASN A 324 -27.85 2.82 -1.85
CA ASN A 324 -27.34 2.20 -0.61
C ASN A 324 -28.25 2.48 0.62
N PRO A 325 -29.46 1.90 0.66
CA PRO A 325 -30.51 2.30 1.62
C PRO A 325 -30.18 1.96 3.09
N ILE A 326 -29.33 0.96 3.33
CA ILE A 326 -28.98 0.52 4.70
C ILE A 326 -28.04 1.53 5.37
N GLU A 327 -27.03 2.03 4.65
CA GLU A 327 -26.10 3.04 5.16
C GLU A 327 -26.82 4.37 5.39
N PHE A 328 -27.72 4.76 4.48
CA PHE A 328 -28.53 5.98 4.63
C PHE A 328 -29.46 5.90 5.86
N ALA A 329 -30.13 4.77 6.07
CA ALA A 329 -30.96 4.56 7.26
C ALA A 329 -30.12 4.60 8.56
N LEU A 330 -28.90 4.09 8.53
CA LEU A 330 -27.98 4.14 9.68
C LEU A 330 -27.56 5.59 9.98
N LEU A 331 -27.27 6.38 8.96
CA LEU A 331 -26.96 7.81 9.08
C LEU A 331 -28.15 8.59 9.65
N GLU A 332 -29.36 8.37 9.14
CA GLU A 332 -30.58 9.02 9.65
C GLU A 332 -30.84 8.66 11.12
N MET A 333 -30.58 7.41 11.51
CA MET A 333 -30.66 6.97 12.90
C MET A 333 -29.61 7.63 13.80
N LEU A 334 -28.38 7.80 13.30
CA LEU A 334 -27.29 8.44 14.05
C LEU A 334 -27.51 9.95 14.19
N GLU A 335 -28.07 10.61 13.19
CA GLU A 335 -28.44 12.03 13.26
C GLU A 335 -29.58 12.25 14.26
N LYS A 336 -30.60 11.38 14.26
CA LYS A 336 -31.64 11.37 15.31
C LYS A 336 -31.04 11.16 16.71
N LYS A 337 -30.05 10.27 16.84
CA LYS A 337 -29.35 10.06 18.11
C LYS A 337 -28.63 11.33 18.58
N LYS A 338 -27.92 12.02 17.68
CA LYS A 338 -27.21 13.27 18.00
C LYS A 338 -28.18 14.37 18.46
N GLY A 339 -29.32 14.52 17.78
CA GLY A 339 -30.37 15.46 18.19
C GLY A 339 -30.92 15.15 19.59
N LEU A 340 -31.20 13.87 19.87
CA LEU A 340 -31.65 13.43 21.19
C LEU A 340 -30.61 13.65 22.29
N GLU A 341 -29.32 13.45 21.99
CA GLU A 341 -28.23 13.72 22.95
C GLU A 341 -28.10 15.21 23.27
N GLN A 342 -28.33 16.09 22.29
CA GLN A 342 -28.33 17.53 22.49
C GLN A 342 -29.54 18.00 23.31
N GLU A 343 -30.75 17.50 22.99
CA GLU A 343 -31.95 17.75 23.80
C GLU A 343 -31.76 17.27 25.26
N LEU A 344 -31.09 16.14 25.47
CA LEU A 344 -30.82 15.62 26.80
C LEU A 344 -29.89 16.53 27.61
N MET A 345 -28.87 17.12 26.97
CA MET A 345 -27.97 18.08 27.62
C MET A 345 -28.70 19.39 27.96
N GLU A 346 -29.55 19.91 27.08
CA GLU A 346 -30.34 21.11 27.34
C GLU A 346 -31.30 20.93 28.52
N ILE A 347 -31.91 19.74 28.64
CA ILE A 347 -32.76 19.40 29.80
C ILE A 347 -31.93 19.40 31.10
N GLN A 348 -30.75 18.77 31.09
CA GLN A 348 -29.87 18.74 32.27
C GLN A 348 -29.41 20.15 32.69
N GLU A 349 -29.07 21.01 31.75
CA GLU A 349 -28.70 22.41 32.05
C GLU A 349 -29.89 23.21 32.61
N THR A 350 -31.11 22.99 32.12
CA THR A 350 -32.31 23.63 32.68
C THR A 350 -32.68 23.13 34.08
N GLU A 351 -32.45 21.85 34.37
CA GLU A 351 -32.66 21.28 35.71
C GLU A 351 -31.66 21.86 36.71
N ASP A 352 -30.37 21.97 36.35
CA ASP A 352 -29.32 22.57 37.19
C ASP A 352 -29.58 24.05 37.52
N ILE A 353 -30.12 24.84 36.57
CA ILE A 353 -30.50 26.24 36.81
C ILE A 353 -31.72 26.34 37.74
N SER A 354 -32.64 25.38 37.67
CA SER A 354 -33.83 25.34 38.52
C SER A 354 -33.52 24.99 39.98
N GLU A 355 -32.49 24.16 40.22
CA GLU A 355 -32.01 23.83 41.58
C GLU A 355 -31.30 25.02 42.25
N ILE A 356 -30.57 25.83 41.49
CA ILE A 356 -29.92 27.07 42.01
C ILE A 356 -30.97 28.13 42.38
N GLY A 357 -32.10 28.18 41.67
CA GLY A 357 -33.22 29.08 41.98
C GLY A 357 -34.01 28.72 43.26
N GLY A 358 -34.04 27.44 43.64
CA GLY A 358 -34.74 26.93 44.83
C GLY A 358 -34.10 27.36 46.16
N GLY A 359 -32.77 27.45 46.22
CA GLY A 359 -32.04 27.81 47.44
C GLY A 359 -32.29 29.25 47.92
N HIS A 360 -32.62 30.18 47.01
CA HIS A 360 -32.88 31.57 47.37
C HIS A 360 -34.28 31.79 48.00
N PHE A 361 -35.22 30.87 47.77
CA PHE A 361 -36.57 30.93 48.33
C PHE A 361 -36.63 30.37 49.76
N GLU A 362 -35.85 29.33 50.06
CA GLU A 362 -35.75 28.75 51.40
C GLU A 362 -35.01 29.67 52.38
N GLU A 363 -33.92 30.30 51.95
CA GLU A 363 -33.14 31.24 52.78
C GLU A 363 -33.97 32.49 53.15
N ARG A 364 -34.85 32.95 52.25
CA ARG A 364 -35.75 34.10 52.49
C ARG A 364 -36.87 33.78 53.48
N ASN A 365 -37.36 32.54 53.49
CA ASN A 365 -38.37 32.07 54.45
C ASN A 365 -37.78 31.64 55.80
N ARG A 366 -36.47 31.35 55.86
CA ARG A 366 -35.75 31.13 57.11
C ARG A 366 -35.50 32.45 57.86
N ARG A 367 -35.03 33.49 57.16
CA ARG A 367 -34.79 34.81 57.79
C ARG A 367 -36.06 35.49 58.31
N LYS A 368 -37.22 35.27 57.68
CA LYS A 368 -38.51 35.76 58.19
C LYS A 368 -38.95 35.07 59.49
N ARG A 369 -38.57 33.81 59.72
CA ARG A 369 -38.91 33.07 60.94
C ARG A 369 -38.00 33.39 62.13
N GLU A 370 -36.81 33.93 61.87
CA GLU A 370 -35.86 34.35 62.92
C GLU A 370 -36.10 35.80 63.39
N THR A 371 -36.95 36.58 62.71
CA THR A 371 -37.29 37.97 63.13
C THR A 371 -38.61 38.08 63.90
N GLU A 372 -39.35 36.99 64.07
CA GLU A 372 -40.64 36.94 64.79
C GLU A 372 -40.55 36.22 66.15
N MET A 373 -39.35 36.09 66.74
CA MET A 373 -39.15 35.46 68.05
C MET A 373 -38.56 36.41 69.09
#